data_AF-A0A822EFQ1-F1
#
_entry.id   AF-A0A822EFQ1-F1
#
_cell.length_a   1.000
_cell.length_b   1.000
_cell.length_c   1.000
_cell.angle_alpha   90.00
_cell.angle_beta   90.00
_cell.angle_gamma   90.00
#
_symmetry.space_group_name_H-M   'P 1'
#
loop_
_entity.id
_entity.type
_entity.pdbx_description
1 polymer ?
#
loop_
_entity_poly.entity_id
_entity_poly.type
_entity_poly.pdbx_seq_one_letter_code
_entity_poly.pdbx_strand_id
1 'polypeptide(L)' 'VELCNLDYHSARGSHIDPHIDDVWIWGERLITINLLSNTILSLIPNEKDSNKIIYIPIPRRWMIVLYGDARYEYKHAIQR' A
#
# COMPACT_ATOMS: atom_id res chain seq x y z
N VAL A 1 -3.58 -2.55 18.59
CA VAL A 1 -4.14 -2.46 17.22
C VAL A 1 -4.05 -1.02 16.85
N GLU A 2 -3.19 -0.70 15.89
CA GLU A 2 -2.99 0.67 15.42
C GLU A 2 -3.92 0.99 14.25
N LEU A 3 -4.27 2.27 14.11
CA LEU A 3 -5.16 2.76 13.06
C LEU A 3 -4.57 4.04 12.46
N CYS A 4 -4.54 4.09 11.13
CA CYS A 4 -4.22 5.31 10.38
C CYS A 4 -5.39 5.65 9.44
N ASN A 5 -5.68 6.95 9.33
CA ASN A 5 -6.62 7.48 8.35
C ASN A 5 -5.85 8.35 7.36
N LEU A 6 -5.99 8.04 6.08
CA LEU A 6 -5.29 8.72 4.99
C LEU A 6 -6.32 9.36 4.06
N ASP A 7 -6.11 10.63 3.72
CA ASP A 7 -6.94 11.37 2.78
C ASP A 7 -6.10 11.87 1.60
N TYR A 8 -6.45 11.44 0.39
CA TYR A 8 -5.71 11.71 -0.83
C TYR A 8 -6.54 12.57 -1.78
N HIS A 9 -5.94 13.66 -2.26
CA HIS A 9 -6.56 14.55 -3.23
C HIS A 9 -5.80 14.53 -4.56
N SER A 10 -6.40 13.91 -5.60
CA SER A 10 -5.77 13.75 -6.92
C SER A 10 -5.34 15.07 -7.56
N ALA A 11 -6.17 16.12 -7.50
CA ALA A 11 -5.81 17.42 -8.08
C ALA A 11 -4.60 18.11 -7.42
N ARG A 12 -4.21 17.67 -6.21
CA ARG A 12 -3.02 18.15 -5.49
C ARG A 12 -1.83 17.22 -5.66
N GLY A 13 -2.02 16.07 -6.32
CA GLY A 13 -1.01 15.02 -6.44
C GLY A 13 -0.66 14.39 -5.10
N SER A 14 -1.62 14.26 -4.17
CA SER A 14 -1.41 13.50 -2.93
C SER A 14 -1.03 12.06 -3.27
N HIS A 15 0.08 11.59 -2.73
CA HIS A 15 0.63 10.26 -2.96
C HIS A 15 1.37 9.81 -1.69
N ILE A 16 1.79 8.54 -1.65
CA ILE A 16 2.67 8.05 -0.61
C ILE A 16 3.82 7.30 -1.28
N ASP A 17 5.04 7.71 -0.94
CA ASP A 17 6.25 7.13 -1.50
C ASP A 17 6.39 5.66 -1.13
N PRO A 18 7.12 4.85 -1.92
CA PRO A 18 7.35 3.44 -1.62
C PRO A 18 8.02 3.24 -0.25
N HIS A 19 7.32 2.53 0.65
CA HIS A 19 7.80 2.28 2.01
C HIS A 19 7.33 0.92 2.55
N ILE A 20 7.93 0.52 3.68
CA ILE A 20 7.52 -0.63 4.49
C ILE A 20 7.14 -0.08 5.87
N ASP A 21 6.00 -0.53 6.39
CA ASP A 21 5.53 -0.15 7.73
C ASP A 21 6.36 -0.83 8.82
N ASP A 22 6.60 -0.12 9.93
CA ASP A 22 7.35 -0.64 11.07
C ASP A 22 6.70 -1.90 11.64
N VAL A 23 7.43 -3.03 11.56
CA VAL A 23 6.86 -4.34 11.87
C VAL A 23 6.39 -4.44 13.32
N TRP A 24 7.15 -3.84 14.24
CA TRP A 24 6.89 -3.82 15.66
C TRP A 24 5.60 -3.06 16.02
N ILE A 25 5.27 -2.01 15.28
CA ILE A 25 4.09 -1.17 15.52
C ILE A 25 2.84 -1.80 14.89
N TRP A 26 2.95 -2.22 13.63
CA TRP A 26 1.79 -2.56 12.82
C TRP A 26 1.43 -4.06 12.82
N GLY A 27 2.37 -4.94 13.21
CA GLY A 27 2.13 -6.39 13.30
C GLY A 27 1.81 -7.09 11.97
N GLU A 28 1.79 -8.43 11.96
CA GLU A 28 1.82 -9.31 10.77
C GLU A 28 0.89 -9.01 9.58
N ARG A 29 -0.19 -8.23 9.77
CA ARG A 29 -1.24 -8.01 8.75
C ARG A 29 -1.59 -6.53 8.68
N LEU A 30 -1.45 -5.96 7.47
CA LEU A 30 -1.91 -4.61 7.17
C LEU A 30 -3.26 -4.71 6.45
N ILE A 31 -4.29 -4.09 7.02
CA ILE A 31 -5.64 -4.06 6.43
C ILE A 31 -5.93 -2.64 5.98
N THR A 32 -6.18 -2.47 4.68
CA THR A 32 -6.51 -1.18 4.08
C THR A 32 -7.90 -1.23 3.46
N ILE A 33 -8.75 -0.25 3.82
CA ILE A 33 -10.08 -0.07 3.25
C ILE A 33 -10.06 1.18 2.38
N ASN A 34 -10.27 1.02 1.08
CA ASN A 34 -10.39 2.13 0.16
C ASN A 34 -11.86 2.56 0.03
N LEU A 35 -12.16 3.86 0.05
CA LEU A 35 -13.54 4.34 0.24
C LEU A 35 -14.06 5.26 -0.86
N LEU A 36 -13.35 6.34 -1.18
CA LEU A 36 -13.91 7.46 -1.93
C LEU A 36 -13.77 7.31 -3.46
N SER A 37 -12.61 6.89 -3.92
CA SER A 37 -12.26 6.80 -5.35
C SER A 37 -11.52 5.50 -5.65
N ASN A 38 -11.46 5.12 -6.92
CA ASN A 38 -10.60 4.01 -7.35
C ASN A 38 -9.14 4.47 -7.28
N THR A 39 -8.25 3.58 -6.86
CA THR A 39 -6.81 3.83 -6.84
C THR A 39 -6.03 2.57 -7.26
N ILE A 40 -4.71 2.70 -7.35
CA ILE A 40 -3.80 1.58 -7.60
C ILE A 40 -2.79 1.55 -6.46
N LEU A 41 -2.73 0.41 -5.76
CA LEU A 41 -1.62 0.13 -4.84
C LEU A 41 -0.49 -0.52 -5.66
N SER A 42 0.70 0.05 -5.56
CA SER A 42 1.90 -0.52 -6.16
C SER A 42 2.68 -1.29 -5.10
N LEU A 43 3.06 -2.53 -5.40
CA LEU A 43 4.03 -3.29 -4.62
C LEU A 43 5.35 -3.33 -5.40
N ILE A 44 6.38 -2.73 -4.81
CA ILE A 44 7.70 -2.55 -5.40
C ILE A 44 8.69 -3.41 -4.59
N PRO A 45 9.35 -4.39 -5.21
CA PRO A 45 10.25 -5.30 -4.49
C PRO A 45 11.43 -4.56 -3.86
N ASN A 46 11.84 -5.00 -2.66
CA ASN A 46 12.92 -4.38 -1.91
C ASN A 46 14.31 -4.75 -2.48
N GLU A 47 14.43 -5.97 -3.02
CA GLU A 47 15.67 -6.49 -3.59
C GLU A 47 15.74 -6.34 -5.11
N LYS A 48 16.97 -6.21 -5.64
CA LYS A 48 17.25 -5.99 -7.07
C LYS A 48 16.89 -7.18 -7.98
N ASP A 49 16.76 -8.39 -7.44
CA ASP A 49 16.58 -9.59 -8.26
C ASP A 49 15.12 -9.86 -8.65
N SER A 50 14.15 -9.23 -7.98
CA SER A 50 12.77 -9.18 -8.45
C SER A 50 12.56 -7.87 -9.22
N ASN A 51 12.59 -7.91 -10.56
CA ASN A 51 12.37 -6.72 -11.38
C ASN A 51 10.88 -6.42 -11.65
N LYS A 52 9.95 -7.04 -10.92
CA LYS A 52 8.52 -6.94 -11.22
C LYS A 52 7.78 -6.12 -10.17
N ILE A 53 7.35 -4.95 -10.59
CA ILE A 53 6.37 -4.14 -9.85
C ILE A 53 4.99 -4.75 -10.07
N ILE A 54 4.23 -4.91 -8.99
CA ILE A 54 2.85 -5.41 -9.04
C ILE A 54 1.91 -4.22 -8.85
N TYR A 55 0.99 -4.03 -9.78
CA TYR A 55 -0.07 -3.02 -9.70
C TYR A 55 -1.38 -3.69 -9.33
N ILE A 56 -1.95 -3.29 -8.20
CA ILE A 56 -3.21 -3.82 -7.69
C ILE A 56 -4.27 -2.73 -7.82
N PRO A 57 -5.23 -2.85 -8.76
CA PRO A 57 -6.38 -1.97 -8.78
C PRO A 57 -7.18 -2.15 -7.50
N ILE A 58 -7.42 -1.05 -6.78
CA ILE A 58 -8.27 -1.02 -5.60
C ILE A 58 -9.45 -0.08 -5.90
N PRO A 59 -10.57 -0.59 -6.41
CA PRO A 59 -11.80 0.16 -6.54
C PRO A 59 -12.29 0.74 -5.22
N ARG A 60 -13.14 1.77 -5.30
CA ARG A 60 -13.80 2.32 -4.12
C ARG A 60 -14.61 1.24 -3.39
N ARG A 61 -14.57 1.25 -2.06
CA ARG A 61 -15.22 0.31 -1.13
C ARG A 61 -14.69 -1.11 -1.24
N TRP A 62 -13.41 -1.25 -1.54
CA TRP A 62 -12.69 -2.52 -1.46
C TRP A 62 -11.77 -2.54 -0.25
N MET A 63 -11.48 -3.76 0.20
CA MET A 63 -10.54 -4.04 1.27
C MET A 63 -9.40 -4.89 0.72
N ILE A 64 -8.18 -4.57 1.11
CA ILE A 64 -6.98 -5.37 0.84
C ILE A 64 -6.31 -5.74 2.15
N VAL A 65 -5.71 -6.92 2.20
CA VAL A 65 -4.90 -7.38 3.32
C VAL A 65 -3.52 -7.74 2.80
N LEU A 66 -2.48 -7.06 3.27
CA LEU A 66 -1.10 -7.43 3.02
C LEU A 66 -0.58 -8.28 4.19
N TYR A 67 0.02 -9.42 3.87
CA TYR A 67 0.62 -10.36 4.81
C TYR A 67 1.71 -11.19 4.11
N GLY A 68 2.59 -11.82 4.89
CA GLY A 68 3.71 -12.59 4.35
C GLY A 68 4.60 -11.73 3.44
N ASP A 69 5.08 -12.30 2.33
CA ASP A 69 6.00 -11.63 1.40
C ASP A 69 5.47 -10.26 0.94
N ALA A 70 4.16 -10.13 0.69
CA ALA A 70 3.57 -8.86 0.26
C ALA A 70 3.69 -7.72 1.30
N ARG A 71 3.86 -8.07 2.58
CA ARG A 71 4.11 -7.13 3.67
C ARG A 71 5.61 -6.86 3.89
N TYR A 72 6.44 -7.90 3.74
CA TYR A 72 7.85 -7.84 4.16
C TYR A 72 8.83 -7.55 3.02
N GLU A 73 8.55 -8.08 1.84
CA GLU A 73 9.48 -8.06 0.71
C GLU A 73 9.17 -6.95 -0.31
N TYR A 74 8.02 -6.28 -0.14
CA TYR A 74 7.55 -5.24 -1.05
C TYR A 74 7.29 -3.93 -0.31
N LYS A 75 7.88 -2.86 -0.85
CA LYS A 75 7.48 -1.48 -0.55
C LYS A 75 6.15 -1.21 -1.19
N HIS A 76 5.19 -0.73 -0.41
CA HIS A 76 3.88 -0.36 -0.93
C HIS A 76 3.80 1.15 -1.17
N ALA A 77 3.05 1.55 -2.19
CA ALA A 77 2.92 2.95 -2.59
C ALA A 77 1.56 3.23 -3.26
N ILE A 78 1.11 4.48 -3.16
CA ILE A 78 0.12 5.06 -4.07
C ILE A 78 0.87 6.12 -4.86
N GLN A 79 0.97 5.95 -6.17
CA GLN A 79 1.72 6.86 -7.04
C GLN A 79 0.92 8.13 -7.35
N ARG A 80 1.64 9.20 -7.72
CA ARG A 80 1.06 10.48 -8.13
C ARG A 80 0.30 10.40 -9.46
#